data_AF-A0A9W7D1N0-F1
#
_entry.id   AF-A0A9W7D1N0-F1
#
_cell.length_a   1.000
_cell.length_b   1.000
_cell.length_c   1.000
_cell.angle_alpha   90.00
_cell.angle_beta   90.00
_cell.angle_gamma   90.00
#
_symmetry.space_group_name_H-M   'P 1'
#
loop_
_entity.id
_entity.type
_entity.pdbx_description
1 polymer ?
#
loop_
_entity_poly.entity_id
_entity_poly.type
_entity_poly.pdbx_seq_one_letter_code
_entity_poly.pdbx_strand_id
1 'polypeptide(L)'
;MGGLHAAMVASVFPGDVGATAWLAPPSAVPVFADGLLSGSCNWRSLYKQHELQMLDKMLTGQAEVESLEKLVSAVGDSKQQQLESSDMELDPVQEAKKRMRLFLSITDIDNFLPPRRSDAVVFVYGTEDEYIGFTEPQWARMREQWKPAHFRTIKTGHVSGILLEQEAYRKTILEVVDLLKQRGGTAESSSKSVATAV
;
A
#
# COMPACT_ATOMS: atom_id res chain seq x y z
N MET A 1 1.20 8.26 -4.09
CA MET A 1 2.51 7.62 -4.34
C MET A 1 3.52 7.81 -3.20
N GLY A 2 3.79 9.03 -2.70
CA GLY A 2 4.84 9.24 -1.69
C GLY A 2 4.72 8.41 -0.41
N GLY A 3 3.55 8.40 0.24
CA GLY A 3 3.37 7.65 1.50
C GLY A 3 3.38 6.12 1.34
N LEU A 4 2.97 5.59 0.18
CA LEU A 4 3.08 4.15 -0.13
C LEU A 4 4.54 3.74 -0.13
N HIS A 5 5.37 4.43 -0.91
CA HIS A 5 6.80 4.17 -0.97
C HIS A 5 7.49 4.40 0.37
N ALA A 6 7.08 5.38 1.16
CA ALA A 6 7.62 5.58 2.50
C ALA A 6 7.38 4.37 3.41
N ALA A 7 6.18 3.77 3.36
CA ALA A 7 5.86 2.57 4.12
C ALA A 7 6.64 1.35 3.59
N MET A 8 6.71 1.15 2.28
CA MET A 8 7.52 0.07 1.67
C MET A 8 9.00 0.18 2.05
N VAL A 9 9.57 1.38 1.96
CA VAL A 9 10.97 1.64 2.33
C VAL A 9 11.19 1.35 3.81
N ALA A 10 10.25 1.74 4.67
CA ALA A 10 10.33 1.43 6.10
C ALA A 10 10.38 -0.09 6.31
N SER A 11 9.52 -0.86 5.64
CA SER A 11 9.46 -2.32 5.75
C SER A 11 10.78 -3.02 5.41
N VAL A 12 11.51 -2.53 4.42
CA VAL A 12 12.77 -3.15 3.98
C VAL A 12 14.02 -2.52 4.61
N PHE A 13 13.85 -1.46 5.41
CA PHE A 13 14.98 -0.80 6.06
C PHE A 13 15.47 -1.63 7.27
N PRO A 14 16.78 -1.93 7.37
CA PRO A 14 17.31 -2.79 8.42
C PRO A 14 17.36 -2.13 9.81
N GLY A 15 17.24 -0.81 9.88
CA GLY A 15 17.34 -0.03 11.12
C GLY A 15 16.01 0.35 11.75
N ASP A 16 16.07 1.16 12.80
CA ASP A 16 14.87 1.82 13.33
C ASP A 16 14.48 2.98 12.42
N VAL A 17 13.26 2.91 11.88
CA VAL A 17 12.68 3.98 11.07
C VAL A 17 11.19 4.06 11.35
N GLY A 18 10.68 5.29 11.41
CA GLY A 18 9.27 5.57 11.52
C GLY A 18 8.78 6.16 10.21
N ALA A 19 7.50 6.00 9.92
CA ALA A 19 6.91 6.43 8.66
C ALA A 19 5.57 7.11 8.88
N THR A 20 5.34 8.20 8.14
CA THR A 20 4.03 8.83 8.02
C THR A 20 3.52 8.63 6.60
N ALA A 21 2.51 7.77 6.45
CA ALA A 21 1.80 7.57 5.21
C ALA A 21 0.56 8.48 5.18
N TRP A 22 0.76 9.72 4.74
CA TRP A 22 -0.29 10.75 4.70
C TRP A 22 -1.11 10.68 3.42
N LEU A 23 -2.41 10.42 3.55
CA LEU A 23 -3.38 10.28 2.45
C LEU A 23 -2.80 9.40 1.33
N ALA A 24 -2.20 8.28 1.73
CA ALA A 24 -1.48 7.43 0.80
C ALA A 24 -2.30 6.17 0.51
N PRO A 25 -2.49 5.81 -0.77
CA PRO A 25 -3.14 4.56 -1.09
C PRO A 25 -2.21 3.39 -0.69
N PRO A 26 -2.74 2.31 -0.11
CA PRO A 26 -2.01 1.07 0.12
C PRO A 26 -1.53 0.40 -1.18
N SER A 27 -2.15 0.74 -2.31
CA SER A 27 -1.85 0.18 -3.63
C SER A 27 -2.06 1.19 -4.74
N ALA A 28 -1.26 1.13 -5.79
CA ALA A 28 -1.44 1.97 -6.98
C ALA A 28 -2.58 1.48 -7.90
N VAL A 29 -3.01 0.22 -7.73
CA VAL A 29 -4.05 -0.44 -8.56
C VAL A 29 -5.35 0.37 -8.64
N PRO A 30 -6.03 0.72 -7.53
CA PRO A 30 -7.31 1.40 -7.62
C PRO A 30 -7.21 2.81 -8.16
N VAL A 31 -6.03 3.44 -8.13
CA VAL A 31 -5.85 4.77 -8.72
C VAL A 31 -5.70 4.70 -10.24
N PHE A 32 -4.80 3.83 -10.71
CA PHE A 32 -4.36 3.83 -12.12
C PHE A 32 -5.07 2.80 -12.99
N ALA A 33 -5.48 1.65 -12.46
CA ALA A 33 -6.14 0.62 -13.25
C ALA A 33 -7.66 0.78 -13.26
N ASP A 34 -8.24 1.12 -12.10
CA ASP A 34 -9.70 1.06 -11.89
C ASP A 34 -10.34 2.43 -11.64
N GLY A 35 -9.64 3.35 -10.98
CA GLY A 35 -10.19 4.62 -10.50
C GLY A 35 -9.86 5.82 -11.37
N LEU A 36 -9.77 6.99 -10.73
CA LEU A 36 -9.84 8.29 -11.38
C LEU A 36 -8.82 8.48 -12.52
N LEU A 37 -7.61 7.97 -12.37
CA LEU A 37 -6.56 8.14 -13.37
C LEU A 37 -6.60 7.10 -14.50
N SER A 38 -7.40 6.04 -14.35
CA SER A 38 -7.53 5.00 -15.38
C SER A 38 -8.00 5.58 -16.72
N GLY A 39 -8.92 6.55 -16.71
CA GLY A 39 -9.38 7.21 -17.93
C GLY A 39 -8.30 8.05 -18.64
N SER A 40 -7.24 8.45 -17.93
CA SER A 40 -6.13 9.24 -18.48
C SER A 40 -4.98 8.38 -19.01
N CYS A 41 -4.98 7.08 -18.71
CA CYS A 41 -3.96 6.16 -19.18
C CYS A 41 -4.17 5.80 -20.66
N ASN A 42 -3.10 5.86 -21.46
CA ASN A 42 -3.13 5.48 -22.86
C ASN A 42 -3.04 3.95 -23.03
N TRP A 43 -4.11 3.25 -22.68
CA TRP A 43 -4.18 1.78 -22.69
C TRP A 43 -3.87 1.17 -24.06
N ARG A 44 -4.24 1.85 -25.15
CA ARG A 44 -3.96 1.39 -26.52
C ARG A 44 -2.47 1.32 -26.82
N SER A 45 -1.68 2.23 -26.26
CA SER A 45 -0.22 2.19 -26.43
C SER A 45 0.41 1.08 -25.60
N LEU A 46 -0.17 0.75 -24.44
CA LEU A 46 0.31 -0.32 -23.56
C LEU A 46 0.04 -1.73 -24.10
N TYR A 47 -0.96 -1.91 -24.96
CA TYR A 47 -1.24 -3.21 -25.59
C TYR A 47 -0.27 -3.55 -26.74
N LYS A 48 0.58 -2.62 -27.18
CA LYS A 48 1.62 -2.96 -28.16
C LYS A 48 2.47 -4.12 -27.62
N GLN A 49 2.74 -5.10 -28.48
CA GLN A 49 3.29 -6.40 -28.08
C GLN A 49 4.60 -6.28 -27.28
N HIS A 50 5.42 -5.28 -27.59
CA HIS A 50 6.68 -5.04 -26.89
C HIS A 50 6.46 -4.61 -25.43
N GLU A 51 5.53 -3.69 -25.20
CA GLU A 51 5.20 -3.13 -23.90
C GLU A 51 4.57 -4.19 -22.98
N LEU A 52 3.69 -5.05 -23.51
CA LEU A 52 3.15 -6.19 -22.78
C LEU A 52 4.24 -7.20 -22.41
N GLN A 53 5.15 -7.51 -23.34
CA GLN A 53 6.29 -8.39 -23.06
C GLN A 53 7.23 -7.83 -22.00
N MET A 54 7.37 -6.50 -21.90
CA MET A 54 8.14 -5.88 -20.83
C MET A 54 7.45 -6.06 -19.47
N LEU A 55 6.14 -5.88 -19.38
CA LEU A 55 5.36 -6.15 -18.16
C LEU A 55 5.51 -7.61 -17.74
N ASP A 56 5.38 -8.54 -18.68
CA ASP A 56 5.53 -9.98 -18.42
C ASP A 56 6.94 -10.30 -17.92
N LYS A 57 7.99 -9.73 -18.52
CA LYS A 57 9.37 -9.90 -18.03
C LYS A 57 9.56 -9.36 -16.61
N MET A 58 9.01 -8.19 -16.29
CA MET A 58 9.09 -7.65 -14.93
C MET A 58 8.36 -8.52 -13.91
N LEU A 59 7.25 -9.16 -14.30
CA LEU A 59 6.51 -10.11 -13.46
C LEU A 59 7.28 -11.43 -13.25
N THR A 60 7.99 -11.93 -14.26
CA THR A 60 8.74 -13.20 -14.14
C THR A 60 9.87 -13.17 -13.10
N GLY A 61 10.44 -12.00 -12.80
CA GLY A 61 11.46 -11.82 -11.76
C GLY A 61 10.93 -11.84 -10.33
N GLN A 62 9.62 -11.96 -10.13
CA GLN A 62 8.93 -11.99 -8.83
C GLN A 62 8.25 -13.33 -8.56
N ALA A 63 8.65 -14.40 -9.27
CA ALA A 63 7.90 -15.64 -9.36
C ALA A 63 7.85 -16.47 -8.05
N GLU A 64 6.78 -16.27 -7.29
CA GLU A 64 5.81 -17.33 -6.96
C GLU A 64 4.45 -16.96 -7.58
N VAL A 65 4.36 -17.05 -8.91
CA VAL A 65 3.22 -16.62 -9.73
C VAL A 65 1.93 -17.41 -9.45
N GLU A 66 2.00 -18.56 -8.76
CA GLU A 66 0.82 -19.35 -8.36
C GLU A 66 -0.09 -18.65 -7.33
N SER A 67 0.43 -17.68 -6.57
CA SER A 67 -0.37 -16.91 -5.60
C SER A 67 -1.15 -15.75 -6.23
N LEU A 68 -0.68 -15.24 -7.37
CA LEU A 68 -1.17 -14.01 -8.00
C LEU A 68 -2.47 -14.26 -8.78
N GLU A 69 -2.61 -15.43 -9.41
CA GLU A 69 -3.86 -15.85 -10.06
C GLU A 69 -5.02 -15.98 -9.04
N LYS A 70 -4.72 -16.40 -7.80
CA LYS A 70 -5.71 -16.45 -6.71
C LYS A 70 -6.16 -15.04 -6.27
N LEU A 71 -5.25 -14.08 -6.20
CA LEU A 71 -5.60 -12.68 -5.87
C LEU A 71 -6.50 -12.03 -6.94
N VAL A 72 -6.26 -12.33 -8.22
CA VAL A 72 -7.12 -11.85 -9.33
C VAL A 72 -8.53 -12.44 -9.23
N SER A 73 -8.66 -13.70 -8.81
CA SER A 73 -9.97 -14.35 -8.62
C SER A 73 -10.77 -13.78 -7.42
N ALA A 74 -10.09 -13.33 -6.37
CA ALA A 74 -10.74 -12.80 -5.15
C ALA A 74 -11.25 -11.36 -5.29
N VAL A 75 -10.67 -10.55 -6.18
CA VAL A 75 -11.11 -9.17 -6.44
C VAL A 75 -12.34 -9.12 -7.39
N GLY A 76 -12.65 -10.24 -8.05
CA GLY A 76 -13.78 -10.37 -8.99
C GLY A 76 -15.12 -10.76 -8.36
N ASP A 77 -15.20 -10.99 -7.04
CA ASP A 77 -16.41 -11.55 -6.42
C ASP A 77 -17.46 -10.47 -6.11
N SER A 78 -18.11 -10.00 -7.17
CA SER A 78 -19.44 -9.40 -7.14
C SER A 78 -20.14 -9.65 -8.48
N LYS A 79 -20.24 -10.93 -8.85
CA LYS A 79 -21.32 -11.58 -9.64
C LYS A 79 -20.78 -12.86 -10.27
N GLN A 80 -20.78 -13.95 -9.52
CA GLN A 80 -20.76 -15.28 -10.12
C GLN A 80 -22.15 -15.56 -10.70
N GLN A 81 -22.26 -15.54 -12.02
CA GLN A 81 -23.06 -16.54 -12.72
C GLN A 81 -22.19 -17.14 -13.82
N GLN A 82 -22.06 -18.47 -13.72
CA GLN A 82 -21.39 -19.37 -14.64
C GLN A 82 -21.74 -19.07 -16.09
N LEU A 83 -20.74 -19.06 -16.98
CA LEU A 83 -20.86 -19.63 -18.33
C LEU A 83 -19.46 -19.70 -19.00
N GLU A 84 -19.04 -20.95 -19.19
CA GLU A 84 -18.33 -21.50 -20.35
C GLU A 84 -17.03 -20.82 -20.85
N SER A 85 -15.99 -21.65 -20.87
CA SER A 85 -14.74 -21.48 -21.60
C SER A 85 -15.02 -21.20 -23.08
N SER A 86 -15.13 -19.93 -23.44
CA SER A 86 -14.79 -19.46 -24.77
C SER A 86 -13.45 -18.73 -24.64
N ASP A 87 -12.51 -19.05 -25.51
CA ASP A 87 -11.36 -18.19 -25.81
C ASP A 87 -11.89 -16.89 -26.45
N MET A 88 -12.65 -16.11 -25.68
CA MET A 88 -12.96 -14.73 -26.01
C MET A 88 -11.66 -13.97 -25.85
N GLU A 89 -11.01 -13.71 -26.97
CA GLU A 89 -9.90 -12.79 -27.11
C GLU A 89 -10.27 -11.51 -26.34
N LEU A 90 -9.65 -11.31 -25.17
CA LEU A 90 -9.96 -10.18 -24.30
C LEU A 90 -9.79 -8.89 -25.11
N ASP A 91 -10.71 -7.93 -24.93
CA ASP A 91 -10.56 -6.58 -25.47
C ASP A 91 -9.12 -6.10 -25.16
N PRO A 92 -8.32 -5.68 -26.16
CA PRO A 92 -6.93 -5.28 -25.99
C PRO A 92 -6.67 -4.34 -24.81
N VAL A 93 -7.63 -3.45 -24.51
CA VAL A 93 -7.55 -2.54 -23.36
C VAL A 93 -7.72 -3.27 -22.03
N GLN A 94 -8.64 -4.23 -21.93
CA GLN A 94 -8.83 -5.04 -20.72
C GLN A 94 -7.60 -5.89 -20.42
N GLU A 95 -6.96 -6.41 -21.46
CA GLU A 95 -5.77 -7.23 -21.31
C GLU A 95 -4.55 -6.42 -20.86
N ALA A 96 -4.40 -5.18 -21.37
CA ALA A 96 -3.42 -4.23 -20.86
C ALA A 96 -3.71 -3.84 -19.39
N LYS A 97 -4.98 -3.58 -19.04
CA LYS A 97 -5.38 -3.29 -17.66
C LYS A 97 -5.09 -4.46 -16.73
N LYS A 98 -5.37 -5.71 -17.14
CA LYS A 98 -5.09 -6.92 -16.36
C LYS A 98 -3.61 -7.02 -16.00
N ARG A 99 -2.70 -6.92 -16.99
CA ARG A 99 -1.25 -6.92 -16.73
C ARG A 99 -0.80 -5.75 -15.87
N MET A 100 -1.37 -4.56 -16.10
CA MET A 100 -1.05 -3.39 -15.28
C MET A 100 -1.47 -3.59 -13.81
N ARG A 101 -2.64 -4.19 -13.54
CA ARG A 101 -3.05 -4.54 -12.18
C ARG A 101 -2.03 -5.46 -11.52
N LEU A 102 -1.62 -6.53 -12.21
CA LEU A 102 -0.63 -7.48 -11.71
C LEU A 102 0.72 -6.80 -11.43
N PHE A 103 1.16 -5.93 -12.32
CA PHE A 103 2.41 -5.20 -12.15
C PHE A 103 2.35 -4.25 -10.94
N LEU A 104 1.28 -3.45 -10.84
CA LEU A 104 1.10 -2.52 -9.72
C LEU A 104 0.89 -3.24 -8.38
N SER A 105 0.27 -4.43 -8.40
CA SER A 105 0.06 -5.21 -7.18
C SER A 105 1.36 -5.73 -6.57
N ILE A 106 2.48 -5.76 -7.29
CA ILE A 106 3.80 -6.08 -6.70
C ILE A 106 4.14 -5.09 -5.57
N THR A 107 3.78 -3.82 -5.78
CA THR A 107 4.04 -2.73 -4.81
C THR A 107 2.91 -2.52 -3.80
N ASP A 108 1.95 -3.44 -3.75
CA ASP A 108 0.91 -3.39 -2.73
C ASP A 108 1.52 -3.54 -1.34
N ILE A 109 1.12 -2.68 -0.40
CA ILE A 109 1.67 -2.68 0.95
C ILE A 109 1.34 -3.97 1.72
N ASP A 110 0.30 -4.70 1.30
CA ASP A 110 -0.05 -6.02 1.82
C ASP A 110 1.03 -7.09 1.46
N ASN A 111 1.97 -6.81 0.55
CA ASN A 111 3.09 -7.71 0.27
C ASN A 111 4.32 -7.47 1.17
N PHE A 112 4.28 -6.45 2.03
CA PHE A 112 5.41 -6.05 2.86
C PHE A 112 5.17 -6.40 4.33
N LEU A 113 6.25 -6.79 5.01
CA LEU A 113 6.23 -6.97 6.46
C LEU A 113 6.28 -5.61 7.16
N PRO A 114 5.69 -5.46 8.35
CA PRO A 114 5.80 -4.23 9.12
C PRO A 114 7.27 -3.96 9.50
N PRO A 115 7.71 -2.69 9.56
CA PRO A 115 9.07 -2.36 9.94
C PRO A 115 9.37 -2.71 11.40
N ARG A 116 10.66 -2.77 11.76
CA ARG A 116 11.12 -3.02 13.14
C ARG A 116 10.49 -2.08 14.18
N ARG A 117 10.22 -0.84 13.77
CA ARG A 117 9.49 0.18 14.53
C ARG A 117 8.11 0.42 13.95
N SER A 118 7.34 -0.65 13.75
CA SER A 118 5.94 -0.51 13.32
C SER A 118 5.09 0.27 14.32
N ASP A 119 5.49 0.37 15.59
CA ASP A 119 4.90 1.27 16.59
C ASP A 119 5.11 2.77 16.28
N ALA A 120 6.06 3.10 15.41
CA ALA A 120 6.33 4.47 14.94
C ALA A 120 5.86 4.67 13.48
N VAL A 121 4.87 3.90 13.03
CA VAL A 121 4.24 4.06 11.73
C VAL A 121 2.82 4.59 11.92
N VAL A 122 2.47 5.63 11.16
CA VAL A 122 1.13 6.20 11.16
C VAL A 122 0.60 6.30 9.73
N PHE A 123 -0.48 5.59 9.47
CA PHE A 123 -1.30 5.70 8.26
C PHE A 123 -2.44 6.69 8.50
N VAL A 124 -2.58 7.66 7.60
CA VAL A 124 -3.68 8.63 7.64
C VAL A 124 -4.42 8.58 6.31
N TYR A 125 -5.73 8.42 6.34
CA TYR A 125 -6.57 8.37 5.14
C TYR A 125 -7.79 9.28 5.28
N GLY A 126 -8.25 9.79 4.13
CA GLY A 126 -9.39 10.70 4.05
C GLY A 126 -10.71 9.92 3.98
N THR A 127 -11.72 10.34 4.73
CA THR A 127 -13.06 9.72 4.66
C THR A 127 -13.84 10.11 3.40
N GLU A 128 -13.37 11.13 2.67
CA GLU A 128 -13.97 11.65 1.44
C GLU A 128 -12.97 11.52 0.26
N ASP A 129 -11.99 10.60 0.38
CA ASP A 129 -10.94 10.38 -0.60
C ASP A 129 -11.37 9.41 -1.72
N GLU A 130 -12.02 9.99 -2.75
CA GLU A 130 -12.41 9.29 -3.98
C GLU A 130 -11.24 9.06 -4.95
N TYR A 131 -10.06 9.64 -4.70
CA TYR A 131 -8.88 9.40 -5.54
C TYR A 131 -8.29 8.02 -5.26
N ILE A 132 -8.20 7.66 -3.99
CA ILE A 132 -7.69 6.36 -3.53
C ILE A 132 -8.75 5.27 -3.71
N GLY A 133 -10.01 5.57 -3.39
CA GLY A 133 -11.15 4.65 -3.58
C GLY A 133 -11.07 3.35 -2.75
N PHE A 134 -10.33 3.37 -1.64
CA PHE A 134 -10.16 2.20 -0.76
C PHE A 134 -11.39 1.97 0.12
N THR A 135 -11.72 0.70 0.32
CA THR A 135 -12.88 0.28 1.12
C THR A 135 -12.48 -0.14 2.54
N GLU A 136 -13.41 -0.04 3.50
CA GLU A 136 -13.17 -0.47 4.88
C GLU A 136 -12.62 -1.91 5.03
N PRO A 137 -13.07 -2.92 4.26
CA PRO A 137 -12.46 -4.24 4.30
C PRO A 137 -10.96 -4.24 3.97
N GLN A 138 -10.50 -3.38 3.05
CA GLN A 138 -9.09 -3.26 2.71
C GLN A 138 -8.30 -2.60 3.85
N TRP A 139 -8.82 -1.51 4.43
CA TRP A 139 -8.21 -0.89 5.61
C TRP A 139 -8.19 -1.81 6.82
N ALA A 140 -9.19 -2.68 6.98
CA ALA A 140 -9.23 -3.67 8.04
C ALA A 140 -8.12 -4.71 7.92
N ARG A 141 -7.87 -5.24 6.71
CA ARG A 141 -6.74 -6.16 6.47
C ARG A 141 -5.40 -5.49 6.76
N MET A 142 -5.22 -4.27 6.28
CA MET A 142 -3.99 -3.52 6.51
C MET A 142 -3.76 -3.26 8.01
N ARG A 143 -4.81 -2.91 8.76
CA ARG A 143 -4.77 -2.78 10.23
C ARG A 143 -4.36 -4.06 10.94
N GLU A 144 -4.72 -5.22 10.40
CA GLU A 144 -4.33 -6.52 10.96
C GLU A 144 -2.85 -6.83 10.67
N GLN A 145 -2.45 -6.69 9.41
CA GLN A 145 -1.11 -7.01 8.96
C GLN A 145 -0.04 -6.07 9.55
N TRP A 146 -0.35 -4.78 9.70
CA TRP A 146 0.59 -3.76 10.12
C TRP A 146 0.57 -3.46 11.62
N LYS A 147 0.11 -4.38 12.48
CA LYS A 147 0.19 -4.16 13.94
C LYS A 147 1.65 -4.05 14.42
N PRO A 148 1.98 -3.10 15.32
CA PRO A 148 1.10 -2.17 16.04
C PRO A 148 1.00 -0.75 15.43
N ALA A 149 1.12 -0.58 14.12
CA ALA A 149 1.00 0.73 13.46
C ALA A 149 -0.34 1.43 13.75
N HIS A 150 -0.31 2.75 13.70
CA HIS A 150 -1.47 3.59 13.95
C HIS A 150 -2.20 3.91 12.65
N PHE A 151 -3.53 3.91 12.70
CA PHE A 151 -4.40 4.25 11.58
C PHE A 151 -5.35 5.36 11.99
N ARG A 152 -5.48 6.40 11.15
CA ARG A 152 -6.30 7.57 11.44
C ARG A 152 -7.11 8.00 10.23
N THR A 153 -8.31 8.44 10.51
CA THR A 153 -9.18 9.08 9.53
C THR A 153 -9.17 10.60 9.71
N ILE A 154 -9.24 11.32 8.61
CA ILE A 154 -9.52 12.76 8.60
C ILE A 154 -10.64 13.05 7.59
N LYS A 155 -11.55 13.97 7.93
CA LYS A 155 -12.68 14.31 7.05
C LYS A 155 -12.22 15.26 5.94
N THR A 156 -11.67 14.69 4.87
CA THR A 156 -11.16 15.44 3.71
C THR A 156 -11.03 14.50 2.51
N GLY A 157 -11.00 15.08 1.31
CA GLY A 157 -10.56 14.39 0.11
C GLY A 157 -9.03 14.44 -0.09
N HIS A 158 -8.53 13.73 -1.10
CA HIS A 158 -7.10 13.58 -1.32
C HIS A 158 -6.34 14.91 -1.44
N VAL A 159 -6.78 15.75 -2.39
CA VAL A 159 -6.10 17.02 -2.71
C VAL A 159 -6.32 18.05 -1.61
N SER A 160 -7.55 18.17 -1.10
CA SER A 160 -7.87 19.08 -0.01
C SER A 160 -7.08 18.74 1.26
N GLY A 161 -6.93 17.45 1.57
CA GLY A 161 -6.18 17.00 2.74
C GLY A 161 -4.67 17.22 2.61
N ILE A 162 -4.12 17.24 1.40
CA ILE A 162 -2.73 17.63 1.17
C ILE A 162 -2.56 19.15 1.30
N LEU A 163 -3.48 19.93 0.73
CA LEU A 163 -3.34 21.39 0.64
C LEU A 163 -3.72 22.11 1.94
N LEU A 164 -4.78 21.65 2.63
CA LEU A 164 -5.42 22.37 3.72
C LEU A 164 -5.10 21.78 5.10
N GLU A 165 -4.89 20.47 5.22
CA GLU A 165 -4.66 19.78 6.50
C GLU A 165 -3.18 19.72 6.91
N GLN A 166 -2.40 20.74 6.53
CA GLN A 166 -0.95 20.76 6.72
C GLN A 166 -0.54 20.74 8.20
N GLU A 167 -1.34 21.33 9.08
CA GLU A 167 -1.08 21.30 10.52
C GLU A 167 -1.19 19.88 11.07
N ALA A 168 -2.27 19.17 10.73
CA ALA A 168 -2.47 17.78 11.12
C ALA A 168 -1.37 16.87 10.54
N TYR A 169 -0.93 17.13 9.30
CA TYR A 169 0.19 16.42 8.70
C TYR A 169 1.50 16.63 9.49
N ARG A 170 1.88 17.88 9.75
CA ARG A 170 3.09 18.19 10.54
C ARG A 170 3.04 17.59 11.94
N LYS A 171 1.90 17.67 12.61
CA LYS A 171 1.71 17.06 13.94
C LYS A 171 1.92 15.55 13.91
N THR A 172 1.43 14.88 12.86
CA THR A 172 1.62 13.44 12.68
C THR A 172 3.09 13.08 12.46
N ILE A 173 3.84 13.89 11.70
CA ILE A 173 5.29 13.69 11.53
C ILE A 173 6.01 13.84 12.87
N LEU A 174 5.72 14.90 13.63
CA LEU A 174 6.36 15.15 14.92
C LEU A 174 6.07 14.01 15.91
N GLU A 175 4.85 13.49 15.91
CA GLU A 175 4.50 12.32 16.71
C GLU A 175 5.32 11.09 16.33
N VAL A 176 5.45 10.78 15.04
CA VAL A 176 6.30 9.66 14.58
C VAL A 176 7.74 9.83 15.08
N VAL A 177 8.28 11.05 15.03
CA VAL A 177 9.61 11.37 15.54
C VAL A 177 9.69 11.12 17.05
N ASP A 178 8.67 11.50 17.82
CA ASP A 178 8.65 11.30 19.26
C ASP A 178 8.50 9.82 19.63
N LEU A 179 7.66 9.06 18.92
CA LEU A 179 7.55 7.61 19.06
C LEU A 179 8.90 6.92 18.81
N LEU A 180 9.65 7.35 17.78
CA LEU A 180 10.98 6.81 17.51
C LEU A 180 11.95 7.04 18.67
N LYS A 181 11.98 8.25 19.24
CA LYS A 181 12.88 8.62 20.35
C LYS A 181 12.63 7.81 21.62
N GLN A 182 11.39 7.42 21.89
CA GLN A 182 11.00 6.75 23.14
C GLN A 182 11.70 5.39 23.37
N ARG A 183 12.28 4.74 22.36
CA ARG A 183 13.02 3.45 22.52
C ARG A 183 14.50 3.58 22.90
N GLY A 184 15.02 4.78 23.16
CA GLY A 184 16.34 4.92 23.78
C GLY A 184 16.40 4.56 25.27
N GLY A 185 15.26 4.51 25.98
CA GLY A 185 15.25 4.46 27.45
C GLY A 185 14.97 3.10 28.11
N THR A 186 14.42 2.12 27.39
CA THR A 186 13.99 0.85 28.01
C THR A 186 15.08 -0.21 28.10
N ALA A 187 16.15 -0.10 27.30
CA ALA A 187 17.30 -1.00 27.41
C ALA A 187 18.26 -0.63 28.57
N GLU A 188 18.33 0.65 28.97
CA GLU A 188 19.25 1.08 30.04
C GLU A 188 18.74 0.83 31.46
N SER A 189 17.41 0.78 31.69
CA SER A 189 16.88 0.57 33.05
C SER A 189 17.01 -0.88 33.53
N SER A 190 17.15 -1.85 32.63
CA SER A 190 17.39 -3.27 32.98
C SER A 190 18.83 -3.55 33.41
N SER A 191 19.79 -2.66 33.13
CA SER A 191 21.20 -2.87 33.50
C SER A 191 21.55 -2.34 34.91
N LYS A 192 20.76 -1.38 35.43
CA LYS A 192 21.04 -0.74 36.73
C LYS A 192 20.42 -1.46 37.94
N SER A 193 19.54 -2.44 37.75
CA SER A 193 18.93 -3.18 38.88
C SER A 193 19.74 -4.38 39.36
N VAL A 194 20.74 -4.85 38.60
CA VAL A 194 21.54 -6.04 38.95
C VAL A 194 22.82 -5.67 39.71
N ALA A 195 23.25 -4.41 39.68
CA ALA A 195 24.54 -3.99 40.27
C ALA A 195 24.50 -3.59 41.76
N THR A 196 23.33 -3.66 42.42
CA THR A 196 23.18 -3.21 43.82
C THR A 196 22.86 -4.33 44.82
N ALA A 197 23.02 -5.59 44.42
CA ALA A 197 22.79 -6.76 45.27
C ALA A 197 24.01 -7.69 45.26
N VAL A 198 25.13 -7.25 45.82
CA VAL A 198 26.21 -8.09 46.38
C VAL A 198 26.78 -7.38 47.60
#